data_AF-A0A397D8H5-F1
#
_entry.id   AF-A0A397D8H5-F1
#
_cell.length_a   1.000
_cell.length_b   1.000
_cell.length_c   1.000
_cell.angle_alpha   90.00
_cell.angle_beta   90.00
_cell.angle_gamma   90.00
#
_symmetry.space_group_name_H-M   'P 1'
#
loop_
_entity.id
_entity.type
_entity.pdbx_description
1 polymer ?
#
loop_
_entity_poly.entity_id
_entity_poly.type
_entity_poly.pdbx_seq_one_letter_code
_entity_poly.pdbx_strand_id
1 'polypeptide(L)'
;MVVYYAKKHSLLQMLKLQSSTYVAMDVQTTSLAFLNDRTVYSMNQILDASWSTHRTVTLRLTSNDGLITKQKFLFDCQADLFFFLVELGMEPSQFGGTVQRGAFTNPIGGTGFRKSFSNRSHHRSPRKSSSKSDYY
;
A
#
# COMPACT_ATOMS: atom_id res chain seq x y z
N MET A 1 -14.51 -10.66 8.72
CA MET A 1 -13.40 -11.63 8.87
C MET A 1 -13.25 -12.32 7.54
N VAL A 2 -12.15 -12.06 6.84
CA VAL A 2 -11.87 -12.63 5.52
C VAL A 2 -10.42 -13.11 5.52
N VAL A 3 -10.20 -14.35 5.09
CA VAL A 3 -8.87 -14.95 5.00
C VAL A 3 -8.40 -14.89 3.56
N TYR A 4 -7.22 -14.30 3.37
CA TYR A 4 -6.56 -14.19 2.08
C TYR A 4 -5.32 -15.07 2.03
N TYR A 5 -5.02 -15.64 0.87
CA TYR A 5 -3.84 -16.46 0.65
C TYR A 5 -2.90 -15.77 -0.32
N ALA A 6 -1.62 -15.68 0.04
CA ALA A 6 -0.59 -15.13 -0.83
C ALA A 6 0.75 -15.81 -0.61
N LYS A 7 1.61 -15.79 -1.63
CA LYS A 7 3.00 -16.26 -1.53
C LYS A 7 3.84 -15.19 -0.87
N LYS A 8 4.48 -15.50 0.26
CA LYS A 8 5.45 -14.62 0.92
C LYS A 8 6.76 -14.65 0.14
N HIS A 9 7.14 -13.51 -0.43
CA HIS A 9 8.44 -13.34 -1.07
C HIS A 9 9.51 -13.19 0.02
N SER A 10 10.38 -14.18 0.14
CA SER A 10 11.61 -14.08 0.93
C SER A 10 12.83 -13.92 0.04
N LEU A 11 13.90 -13.32 0.57
CA LEU A 11 15.19 -13.23 -0.13
C LEU A 11 15.76 -14.63 -0.40
N LEU A 12 15.58 -15.56 0.54
CA LEU A 12 15.99 -16.96 0.37
C LEU A 12 15.24 -17.64 -0.78
N GLN A 13 13.96 -17.32 -0.97
CA GLN A 13 13.20 -17.80 -2.12
C GLN A 13 13.72 -17.20 -3.43
N MET A 14 14.10 -15.91 -3.44
CA MET A 14 14.73 -15.29 -4.62
C MET A 14 16.06 -15.97 -4.98
N LEU A 15 16.83 -16.37 -3.97
CA LEU A 15 18.07 -17.13 -4.14
C LEU A 15 17.83 -18.63 -4.44
N LYS A 16 16.57 -19.07 -4.56
CA LYS A 16 16.16 -20.48 -4.73
C LYS A 16 16.66 -21.41 -3.61
N LEU A 17 17.02 -20.84 -2.46
CA LEU A 17 17.49 -21.57 -1.28
C LEU A 17 16.33 -22.10 -0.43
N GLN A 18 15.10 -21.62 -0.68
CA GLN A 18 13.89 -22.05 0.01
C GLN A 18 12.70 -22.06 -0.94
N SER A 19 11.78 -23.01 -0.76
CA SER A 19 10.52 -23.06 -1.49
C SER A 19 9.62 -21.86 -1.16
N SER A 20 8.78 -21.46 -2.12
CA SER A 20 7.79 -20.41 -1.92
C SER A 20 6.81 -20.83 -0.83
N THR A 21 6.67 -20.02 0.22
CA THR A 21 5.76 -20.32 1.33
C THR A 21 4.46 -19.55 1.14
N TYR A 22 3.34 -20.27 1.06
CA TYR A 22 2.02 -19.66 1.11
C TYR A 22 1.71 -19.24 2.54
N VAL A 23 1.15 -18.04 2.68
CA VAL A 23 0.72 -17.47 3.96
C VAL A 23 -0.75 -17.15 3.90
N ALA A 24 -1.47 -17.59 4.93
CA ALA A 24 -2.84 -17.20 5.19
C ALA A 24 -2.86 -15.96 6.07
N MET A 25 -3.55 -14.93 5.60
CA MET A 25 -3.70 -13.61 6.20
C MET A 25 -5.16 -13.41 6.59
N ASP A 26 -5.46 -13.43 7.89
CA ASP A 26 -6.79 -13.11 8.39
C ASP A 26 -6.88 -11.60 8.67
N VAL A 27 -7.79 -10.93 7.96
CA VAL A 27 -8.05 -9.50 8.10
C VAL A 27 -9.29 -9.31 8.96
N GLN A 28 -9.10 -8.62 10.07
CA GLN A 28 -10.13 -8.21 11.01
C GLN A 28 -10.17 -6.68 11.10
N THR A 29 -11.24 -6.12 11.66
CA THR A 29 -11.45 -4.66 11.72
C THR A 29 -10.29 -3.91 12.37
N THR A 30 -9.62 -4.51 13.36
CA THR A 30 -8.57 -3.86 14.16
C THR A 30 -7.20 -4.53 14.05
N SER A 31 -7.09 -5.65 13.32
CA SER A 31 -5.86 -6.44 13.25
C SER A 31 -5.72 -7.24 11.97
N LEU A 32 -4.47 -7.50 11.62
CA LEU A 32 -4.04 -8.40 10.57
C LEU A 32 -3.26 -9.55 11.21
N ALA A 33 -3.72 -10.79 11.05
CA ALA A 33 -3.06 -11.97 11.57
C ALA A 33 -2.45 -12.82 10.45
N PHE A 34 -1.17 -13.16 10.57
CA PHE A 34 -0.50 -14.13 9.72
C PHE A 34 -0.57 -15.51 10.41
N LEU A 35 -1.44 -16.37 9.91
CA LEU A 35 -1.80 -17.63 10.58
C LEU A 35 -0.63 -18.63 10.62
N ASN A 36 0.20 -18.67 9.57
CA ASN A 36 1.35 -19.57 9.49
C ASN A 36 2.40 -19.27 10.56
N ASP A 37 2.70 -17.99 10.77
CA ASP A 37 3.75 -17.54 11.69
C ASP A 37 3.18 -17.25 13.09
N ARG A 38 1.86 -17.38 13.28
CA ARG A 38 1.12 -17.01 14.50
C ARG A 38 1.40 -15.56 14.96
N THR A 39 1.69 -14.67 14.01
CA THR A 39 1.97 -13.26 14.29
C THR A 39 0.72 -12.44 14.05
N VAL A 40 0.43 -11.51 14.95
CA VAL A 40 -0.73 -10.62 14.87
C VAL A 40 -0.23 -9.19 14.95
N TYR A 41 -0.64 -8.38 13.99
CA TYR A 41 -0.36 -6.95 13.94
C TYR A 41 -1.66 -6.19 14.14
N SER A 42 -1.67 -5.20 15.02
CA SER A 42 -2.73 -4.19 15.04
C SER A 42 -2.70 -3.39 13.73
N MET A 43 -3.85 -2.88 13.27
CA MET A 43 -3.87 -1.97 12.11
C MET A 43 -2.96 -0.75 12.31
N ASN A 44 -2.78 -0.30 13.54
CA ASN A 44 -1.88 0.81 13.88
C ASN A 44 -0.39 0.49 13.65
N GLN A 45 -0.06 -0.80 13.55
CA GLN A 45 1.29 -1.28 13.29
C GLN A 45 1.60 -1.39 11.80
N ILE A 46 0.62 -1.20 10.92
CA ILE A 46 0.83 -1.09 9.48
C ILE A 46 1.21 0.36 9.17
N LEU A 47 2.49 0.58 8.85
CA LEU A 47 3.06 1.91 8.64
C LEU A 47 2.83 2.41 7.22
N ASP A 48 3.04 1.54 6.24
CA ASP A 48 2.74 1.82 4.84
C ASP A 48 2.41 0.52 4.11
N ALA A 49 1.76 0.69 2.96
CA ALA A 49 1.52 -0.37 2.00
C ALA A 49 1.80 0.14 0.60
N SER A 50 2.35 -0.73 -0.25
CA SER A 50 2.46 -0.48 -1.68
C SER A 50 2.03 -1.70 -2.46
N TRP A 51 1.38 -1.49 -3.59
CA TRP A 51 0.94 -2.57 -4.46
C TRP A 51 1.21 -2.25 -5.92
N SER A 52 1.30 -3.30 -6.74
CA SER A 52 1.53 -3.18 -8.18
C SER A 52 0.43 -3.87 -8.98
N THR A 53 0.42 -3.61 -10.28
CA THR A 53 -0.42 -4.31 -11.27
C THR A 53 -0.03 -5.78 -11.44
N HIS A 54 1.11 -6.22 -10.88
CA HIS A 54 1.58 -7.60 -10.94
C HIS A 54 1.12 -8.44 -9.73
N ARG A 55 -0.01 -8.07 -9.10
CA ARG A 55 -0.58 -8.77 -7.93
C ARG A 55 0.32 -8.80 -6.70
N THR A 56 1.30 -7.92 -6.62
CA THR A 56 2.21 -7.85 -5.46
C THR A 56 1.77 -6.77 -4.50
N VAL A 57 1.78 -7.06 -3.19
CA VAL A 57 1.72 -6.05 -2.14
C VAL A 57 3.01 -6.10 -1.31
N THR A 58 3.40 -4.96 -0.78
CA THR A 58 4.46 -4.83 0.20
C THR A 58 3.91 -4.06 1.39
N LEU A 59 3.99 -4.66 2.57
CA LEU A 59 3.57 -4.04 3.82
C LEU A 59 4.80 -3.71 4.65
N ARG A 60 4.82 -2.51 5.24
CA ARG A 60 5.81 -2.14 6.26
C ARG A 60 5.14 -2.16 7.61
N LEU A 61 5.58 -3.07 8.47
CA LEU A 61 4.97 -3.39 9.75
C LEU A 61 5.93 -3.03 10.89
N THR A 62 5.44 -2.44 11.97
CA THR A 62 6.22 -2.23 13.20
C THR A 62 5.87 -3.27 14.26
N SER A 63 6.88 -3.88 14.87
CA SER A 63 6.71 -4.70 16.08
C SER A 63 6.37 -3.83 17.29
N ASN A 64 5.96 -4.46 18.38
CA ASN A 64 5.79 -3.82 19.70
C ASN A 64 7.11 -3.20 20.19
N ASP A 65 8.24 -3.80 19.84
CA ASP A 65 9.58 -3.32 20.20
C ASP A 65 10.10 -2.20 19.28
N GLY A 66 9.25 -1.69 18.37
CA GLY A 66 9.62 -0.63 17.42
C GLY A 66 10.42 -1.11 16.20
N LEU A 67 10.73 -2.40 16.11
CA LEU A 67 11.41 -2.98 14.95
C LEU A 67 10.51 -2.93 13.71
N ILE A 68 11.02 -2.35 12.62
CA ILE A 68 10.29 -2.24 11.36
C ILE A 68 10.68 -3.40 10.44
N THR A 69 9.68 -4.13 9.96
CA THR A 69 9.83 -5.20 8.99
C THR A 69 9.11 -4.85 7.69
N LYS A 70 9.68 -5.26 6.56
CA LYS A 70 9.07 -5.09 5.24
C LYS A 70 8.76 -6.47 4.67
N GLN A 71 7.49 -6.74 4.45
CA GLN A 71 7.03 -8.04 3.97
C GLN A 71 6.38 -7.88 2.61
N LYS A 72 6.81 -8.68 1.63
CA LYS A 72 6.27 -8.67 0.27
C LYS A 72 5.47 -9.95 0.03
N PHE A 73 4.29 -9.79 -0.54
CA PHE A 73 3.40 -10.90 -0.87
C PHE A 73 2.96 -10.82 -2.32
N LEU A 74 2.74 -11.98 -2.93
CA LEU A 74 2.21 -12.14 -4.28
C LEU A 74 0.89 -12.91 -4.20
N PHE A 75 -0.20 -12.27 -4.62
CA PHE A 75 -1.52 -12.87 -4.71
C PHE A 75 -1.68 -13.64 -6.02
N ASP A 76 -2.50 -14.69 -5.98
CA ASP A 76 -2.75 -15.51 -7.17
C ASP A 76 -3.67 -14.79 -8.17
N CYS A 77 -4.56 -13.91 -7.71
CA CYS A 77 -5.38 -13.05 -8.58
C CYS A 77 -5.40 -11.58 -8.15
N GLN A 78 -5.75 -10.69 -9.10
CA GLN A 78 -5.82 -9.24 -8.84
C GLN A 78 -7.01 -8.86 -7.97
N ALA A 79 -8.11 -9.62 -8.03
CA ALA A 79 -9.31 -9.39 -7.23
C ALA A 79 -9.03 -9.59 -5.73
N ASP A 80 -8.34 -10.67 -5.35
CA ASP A 80 -7.96 -10.92 -3.96
C ASP A 80 -7.07 -9.81 -3.40
N LEU A 81 -6.10 -9.34 -4.19
CA LEU A 81 -5.27 -8.20 -3.82
C LEU A 81 -6.14 -6.95 -3.60
N PHE A 82 -7.07 -6.67 -4.51
CA PHE A 82 -7.94 -5.51 -4.42
C PHE A 82 -8.79 -5.55 -3.14
N PHE A 83 -9.49 -6.66 -2.88
CA PHE A 83 -10.33 -6.82 -1.69
C PHE A 83 -9.50 -6.81 -0.40
N PHE A 84 -8.32 -7.44 -0.40
CA PHE A 84 -7.39 -7.38 0.73
C PHE A 84 -7.02 -5.94 1.10
N LEU A 85 -6.69 -5.10 0.11
CA LEU A 85 -6.35 -3.69 0.34
C LEU A 85 -7.55 -2.90 0.86
N VAL A 86 -8.75 -3.15 0.33
CA VAL A 86 -10.00 -2.52 0.82
C VAL A 86 -10.29 -2.89 2.27
N GLU A 87 -10.14 -4.16 2.64
CA GLU A 87 -10.35 -4.64 4.03
C GLU A 87 -9.32 -4.06 5.01
N LEU A 88 -8.12 -3.70 4.54
CA LEU A 88 -7.14 -2.93 5.33
C LEU A 88 -7.49 -1.43 5.46
N GLY A 89 -8.60 -0.98 4.86
CA GLY A 89 -9.02 0.42 4.87
C GLY A 89 -8.26 1.29 3.86
N MET A 90 -7.82 0.71 2.74
CA MET A 90 -7.18 1.44 1.64
C MET A 90 -8.17 1.63 0.48
N GLU A 91 -7.94 2.66 -0.34
CA GLU A 91 -8.62 2.87 -1.62
C GLU A 91 -7.67 2.53 -2.78
N PRO A 92 -7.57 1.25 -3.17
CA PRO A 92 -6.58 0.83 -4.16
C PRO A 92 -6.94 1.30 -5.57
N SER A 93 -5.97 1.93 -6.24
CA SER A 93 -6.03 2.19 -7.68
C SER A 93 -5.72 0.92 -8.47
N GLN A 94 -6.35 0.78 -9.65
CA GLN A 94 -6.12 -0.35 -10.56
C GLN A 94 -4.68 -0.37 -11.14
N PHE A 95 -3.97 0.76 -11.13
CA PHE A 95 -2.63 0.90 -11.70
C PHE A 95 -1.50 0.73 -10.67
N GLY A 96 -1.82 0.18 -9.50
CA GLY A 96 -0.90 0.16 -8.36
C GLY A 96 -0.99 1.41 -7.51
N GLY A 97 -0.22 1.47 -6.44
CA GLY A 97 -0.25 2.61 -5.54
C GLY A 97 0.57 2.42 -4.28
N THR A 98 0.69 3.50 -3.52
CA THR A 98 1.33 3.55 -2.21
C THR A 98 0.42 4.31 -1.26
N VAL A 99 0.30 3.84 -0.02
CA VAL A 99 -0.44 4.52 1.06
C VAL A 99 0.46 4.53 2.28
N GLN A 100 0.64 5.72 2.85
CA GLN A 100 1.33 5.91 4.13
C GLN A 100 0.30 6.07 5.26
N ARG A 101 0.70 5.75 6.49
CA ARG A 101 -0.13 5.94 7.69
C ARG A 101 -0.71 7.36 7.74
N GLY A 102 -2.02 7.45 7.96
CA GLY A 102 -2.81 8.69 7.93
C GLY A 102 -3.66 8.86 6.66
N ALA A 103 -3.39 8.08 5.61
CA ALA A 103 -4.21 8.03 4.39
C ALA A 103 -5.05 6.74 4.27
N PHE A 104 -5.05 5.90 5.30
CA PHE A 104 -5.98 4.78 5.43
C PHE A 104 -7.38 5.35 5.69
N THR A 105 -8.27 5.24 4.70
CA THR A 105 -9.66 5.70 4.77
C THR A 105 -10.52 4.62 5.40
N ASN A 106 -10.30 4.29 6.67
CA ASN A 106 -11.17 3.35 7.37
C ASN A 106 -12.50 4.06 7.72
N PRO A 107 -13.67 3.79 7.08
CA PRO A 107 -14.90 4.53 7.33
C PRO A 107 -15.96 3.69 8.07
N ILE A 108 -15.56 2.76 8.96
CA ILE A 108 -16.54 1.91 9.70
C ILE A 108 -16.55 2.22 11.22
N GLY A 109 -16.11 3.40 11.66
CA GLY A 109 -16.18 3.69 13.10
C GLY A 109 -15.85 5.09 13.62
N GLY A 110 -15.75 6.12 12.76
CA GLY A 110 -15.36 7.45 13.24
C GLY A 110 -15.89 8.56 12.35
N THR A 111 -16.61 9.48 12.98
CA THR A 111 -17.24 10.68 12.42
C THR A 111 -16.36 11.45 11.40
N GLY A 112 -16.88 11.61 10.18
CA GLY A 112 -16.79 12.82 9.36
C GLY A 112 -15.40 13.30 8.92
N PHE A 113 -14.90 12.79 7.78
CA PHE A 113 -13.84 13.48 7.03
C PHE A 113 -14.43 14.53 6.09
N ARG A 114 -14.32 15.82 6.45
CA ARG A 114 -14.41 16.94 5.51
C ARG A 114 -13.23 16.85 4.55
N LYS A 115 -13.48 16.48 3.29
CA LYS A 115 -12.52 16.67 2.19
C LYS A 115 -12.33 18.18 1.95
N SER A 116 -11.23 18.76 2.44
CA SER A 116 -10.80 20.08 1.99
C SER A 116 -10.09 19.93 0.64
N PHE A 117 -10.81 20.19 -0.44
CA PHE A 117 -10.23 20.36 -1.77
C PHE A 117 -9.39 21.64 -1.76
N SER A 118 -8.05 21.51 -1.72
CA SER A 118 -7.18 22.64 -2.06
C SER A 118 -7.18 22.79 -3.58
N ASN A 119 -7.97 23.75 -4.09
CA ASN A 119 -7.91 24.19 -5.48
C ASN A 119 -6.48 24.69 -5.80
N ARG A 120 -5.74 23.91 -6.59
CA ARG A 120 -4.42 24.31 -7.08
C ARG A 120 -4.61 25.18 -8.32
N SER A 121 -4.62 26.50 -8.14
CA SER A 121 -4.62 27.47 -9.24
C SER A 121 -3.34 27.36 -10.05
N HIS A 122 -3.44 27.03 -11.34
CA HIS A 122 -2.34 27.06 -12.29
C HIS A 122 -1.90 28.51 -12.56
N HIS A 123 -0.80 28.94 -11.95
CA HIS A 123 -0.06 30.12 -12.43
C HIS A 123 0.86 29.68 -13.58
N ARG A 124 0.43 29.93 -14.82
CA ARG A 124 1.28 29.86 -16.02
C ARG A 124 2.21 31.08 -16.04
N SER A 125 3.52 30.86 -16.02
CA SER A 125 4.53 31.89 -16.27
C SER A 125 4.63 32.19 -17.77
N PRO A 126 4.72 33.46 -18.20
CA PRO A 126 4.85 33.81 -19.62
C PRO A 126 6.29 33.62 -20.13
N ARG A 127 6.41 32.97 -21.29
CA ARG A 127 7.65 32.77 -22.06
C ARG A 127 8.08 34.12 -22.67
N LYS A 128 9.27 34.63 -22.32
CA LYS A 128 9.90 35.79 -22.97
C LYS A 128 10.36 35.41 -24.38
N SER A 129 9.84 36.10 -25.40
CA SER A 129 10.33 36.07 -26.79
C SER A 129 11.47 37.07 -26.98
N SER A 130 12.62 36.63 -27.47
CA SER A 130 13.71 37.49 -27.92
C SER A 130 13.75 37.53 -29.45
N SER A 131 13.21 38.58 -30.05
CA SER A 131 13.45 38.96 -31.45
C SER A 131 14.27 40.24 -31.45
N LYS A 132 15.54 40.14 -31.87
CA LYS A 132 16.35 41.26 -32.33
C LYS A 132 16.58 41.08 -33.82
N SER A 133 15.82 41.81 -34.63
CA SER A 133 16.22 42.21 -35.97
C SER A 133 16.85 43.60 -35.85
N ASP A 134 17.96 43.83 -36.55
CA ASP A 134 18.31 45.07 -37.27
C ASP A 134 19.83 45.06 -37.53
N TYR A 135 20.20 44.79 -38.78
CA TYR A 135 21.49 45.18 -39.34
C TYR A 135 21.20 46.19 -40.45
N TYR A 136 21.77 47.38 -40.30
CA TYR A 136 22.01 48.34 -41.38
C TYR A 136 23.08 47.82 -42.34
#